data_AF-C0FZN8-F1
#
_entry.id   AF-C0FZN8-F1
#
_cell.length_a   1.000
_cell.length_b   1.000
_cell.length_c   1.000
_cell.angle_alpha   90.00
_cell.angle_beta   90.00
_cell.angle_gamma   90.00
#
_symmetry.space_group_name_H-M   'P 1'
#
loop_
_entity.id
_entity.type
_entity.pdbx_description
1 polymer ?
#
loop_
_entity_poly.entity_id
_entity_poly.type
_entity_poly.pdbx_seq_one_letter_code
_entity_poly.pdbx_strand_id
1 'polypeptide(L)'
;MYLSNIGGVFMIEQQQKLMLSPYMEIYELVIPKDNLLRQIKELVDFNFIYDELLANYCLDNGRNAVPPIRMFKYLLLKSIYDLSDVDVVERSKYDMSFKYFFWTWLQKMKL
;
A
#
# COMPACT_ATOMS: atom_id res chain seq x y z
N MET A 1 32.91 2.11 11.60
CA MET A 1 32.64 3.42 10.96
C MET A 1 32.18 3.17 9.53
N TYR A 2 30.91 2.80 9.33
CA TYR A 2 30.20 2.92 8.04
C TYR A 2 28.72 3.13 8.36
N LEU A 3 28.44 4.31 8.92
CA LEU A 3 27.10 4.89 8.96
C LEU A 3 26.84 5.51 7.59
N SER A 4 26.53 4.69 6.60
CA SER A 4 26.22 5.19 5.26
C SER A 4 25.29 4.22 4.53
N ASN A 5 24.05 4.11 5.01
CA ASN A 5 22.95 3.66 4.15
C ASN A 5 21.57 4.20 4.54
N ILE A 6 21.52 5.26 5.34
CA ILE A 6 20.24 5.80 5.81
C ILE A 6 19.56 6.59 4.67
N GLY A 7 20.35 7.23 3.79
CA GLY A 7 19.84 8.10 2.71
C GLY A 7 18.99 7.40 1.64
N GLY A 8 19.32 6.16 1.25
CA GLY A 8 18.54 5.43 0.24
C GLY A 8 17.21 4.88 0.74
N VAL A 9 17.14 4.59 2.03
CA VAL A 9 15.90 4.17 2.71
C VAL A 9 14.94 5.36 2.90
N PHE A 10 15.40 6.61 2.72
CA PHE A 10 14.58 7.81 2.91
C PHE A 10 13.67 8.16 1.72
N MET A 11 14.07 7.84 0.48
CA MET A 11 13.28 8.14 -0.74
C MET A 11 12.20 7.08 -1.00
N ILE A 12 12.47 5.84 -0.56
CA ILE A 12 11.49 4.76 -0.47
C ILE A 12 10.98 4.77 0.96
N GLU A 13 9.95 5.58 1.24
CA GLU A 13 9.38 5.66 2.58
C GLU A 13 8.88 4.28 3.00
N GLN A 14 9.65 3.59 3.84
CA GLN A 14 9.20 2.35 4.47
C GLN A 14 7.94 2.67 5.24
N GLN A 15 6.92 1.84 5.01
CA GLN A 15 5.59 1.96 5.57
C GLN A 15 5.69 2.37 7.06
N GLN A 16 5.35 3.63 7.36
CA GLN A 16 5.38 4.11 8.73
C GLN A 16 4.49 3.19 9.57
N LYS A 17 5.00 2.72 10.72
CA LYS A 17 4.25 1.89 11.65
C LYS A 17 2.94 2.60 11.97
N LEU A 18 1.83 2.07 11.45
CA LEU A 18 0.52 2.66 11.64
C LEU A 18 0.16 2.68 13.12
N MET A 19 -0.38 3.81 13.56
CA MET A 19 -1.32 3.77 14.68
C MET A 19 -2.60 3.13 14.13
N LEU A 20 -2.96 1.97 14.69
CA LEU A 20 -4.24 1.32 14.41
C LEU A 20 -5.35 2.35 14.63
N SER A 21 -6.14 2.64 13.59
CA SER A 21 -7.29 3.51 13.81
C SER A 21 -8.24 2.82 14.80
N PRO A 22 -8.93 3.59 15.66
CA PRO A 22 -9.83 3.06 16.69
C PRO A 22 -10.95 2.16 16.15
N TYR A 23 -11.16 2.16 14.83
CA TYR A 23 -12.27 1.52 14.14
C TYR A 23 -11.88 0.21 13.43
N MET A 24 -10.73 -0.40 13.77
CA MET A 24 -10.27 -1.65 13.14
C MET A 24 -11.29 -2.79 13.31
N GLU A 25 -11.95 -2.85 14.47
CA GLU A 25 -12.99 -3.84 14.79
C GLU A 25 -14.15 -3.81 13.78
N ILE A 26 -14.49 -2.64 13.23
CA ILE A 26 -15.55 -2.50 12.24
C ILE A 26 -15.18 -3.26 10.95
N TYR A 27 -13.92 -3.19 10.52
CA TYR A 27 -13.48 -3.90 9.33
C TYR A 27 -13.51 -5.42 9.53
N GLU A 28 -13.14 -5.89 10.72
CA GLU A 28 -13.20 -7.32 11.06
C GLU A 28 -14.63 -7.87 11.06
N LEU A 29 -15.62 -7.05 11.44
CA LEU A 29 -17.03 -7.40 11.45
C LEU A 29 -17.68 -7.32 10.06
N VAL A 30 -17.35 -6.27 9.28
CA VAL A 30 -18.02 -5.97 8.02
C VAL A 30 -17.46 -6.76 6.84
N ILE A 31 -16.17 -7.13 6.88
CA ILE A 31 -15.50 -7.80 5.77
C ILE A 31 -15.39 -9.31 6.08
N PRO A 32 -16.15 -10.16 5.36
CA PRO A 32 -16.09 -11.60 5.55
C PRO A 32 -14.69 -12.17 5.36
N LYS A 33 -14.35 -13.25 6.10
CA LYS A 33 -13.03 -13.90 6.06
C LYS A 33 -12.70 -14.53 4.70
N ASP A 34 -13.72 -14.87 3.92
CA ASP A 34 -13.66 -15.39 2.56
C ASP A 34 -13.57 -14.29 1.48
N ASN A 35 -13.55 -13.01 1.86
CA ASN A 35 -13.33 -11.93 0.92
C ASN A 35 -11.93 -12.03 0.27
N LEU A 36 -11.89 -12.01 -1.06
CA LEU A 36 -10.65 -12.14 -1.84
C LEU A 36 -9.56 -11.15 -1.42
N LEU A 37 -9.89 -9.85 -1.31
CA LEU A 37 -8.89 -8.82 -0.99
C LEU A 37 -8.36 -8.96 0.43
N ARG A 38 -9.22 -9.37 1.36
CA ARG A 38 -8.83 -9.70 2.72
C ARG A 38 -7.84 -10.88 2.74
N GLN A 39 -8.15 -11.96 2.04
CA GLN A 39 -7.26 -13.12 1.93
C GLN A 39 -5.92 -12.75 1.31
N ILE A 40 -5.91 -11.99 0.20
CA ILE A 40 -4.66 -11.53 -0.43
C ILE A 40 -3.84 -10.71 0.56
N LYS A 41 -4.45 -9.77 1.28
CA LYS A 41 -3.74 -8.94 2.26
C LYS A 41 -3.13 -9.77 3.41
N GLU A 42 -3.84 -10.78 3.89
CA GLU A 42 -3.42 -11.60 5.03
C GLU A 42 -2.38 -12.66 4.62
N LEU A 43 -2.42 -13.15 3.38
CA LEU A 43 -1.55 -14.23 2.90
C LEU A 43 -0.31 -13.75 2.15
N VAL A 44 -0.34 -12.57 1.54
CA VAL A 44 0.76 -12.06 0.71
C VAL A 44 1.57 -11.03 1.48
N ASP A 45 2.86 -11.31 1.68
CA ASP A 45 3.82 -10.27 2.04
C ASP A 45 4.18 -9.47 0.77
N PHE A 46 3.89 -8.17 0.78
CA PHE A 46 4.16 -7.28 -0.35
C PHE A 46 5.58 -6.68 -0.34
N ASN A 47 6.40 -6.98 0.68
CA ASN A 47 7.75 -6.44 0.77
C ASN A 47 8.65 -6.83 -0.41
N PHE A 48 8.38 -7.96 -1.08
CA PHE A 48 9.13 -8.39 -2.28
C PHE A 48 9.17 -7.32 -3.39
N ILE A 49 8.14 -6.47 -3.46
CA ILE A 49 8.09 -5.39 -4.45
C ILE A 49 9.21 -4.38 -4.21
N TYR A 50 9.56 -4.13 -2.95
CA TYR A 50 10.71 -3.30 -2.65
C TYR A 50 12.00 -3.96 -3.09
N ASP A 51 12.17 -5.24 -2.77
CA ASP A 51 13.39 -5.98 -3.11
C ASP A 51 13.64 -5.95 -4.62
N GLU A 52 12.60 -6.10 -5.44
CA GLU A 52 12.74 -6.08 -6.90
C GLU A 52 12.92 -4.69 -7.51
N LEU A 53 12.38 -3.65 -6.87
CA LEU A 53 12.48 -2.29 -7.40
C LEU A 53 13.73 -1.57 -6.89
N LEU A 54 14.33 -1.99 -5.78
CA LEU A 54 15.45 -1.27 -5.17
C LEU A 54 16.64 -1.09 -6.12
N ALA A 55 16.92 -2.08 -6.97
CA ALA A 55 17.99 -1.99 -7.98
C ALA A 55 17.67 -1.00 -9.12
N ASN A 56 16.39 -0.72 -9.36
CA ASN A 56 15.92 0.14 -10.46
C ASN A 56 15.71 1.59 -10.04
N TYR A 57 15.69 1.88 -8.74
CA TYR A 57 15.48 3.22 -8.20
C TYR A 57 16.80 3.87 -7.78
N CYS A 58 16.94 5.15 -8.13
CA CYS A 58 18.02 5.98 -7.62
C CYS A 58 17.71 6.37 -6.18
N LEU A 59 18.62 6.02 -5.26
CA LEU A 59 18.43 6.17 -3.82
C LEU A 59 18.65 7.61 -3.32
N ASP A 60 19.38 8.42 -4.08
CA ASP A 60 19.95 9.70 -3.65
C ASP A 60 19.58 10.89 -4.55
N ASN A 61 18.88 10.66 -5.67
CA ASN A 61 18.46 11.72 -6.58
C ASN A 61 16.98 11.65 -6.95
N GLY A 62 16.33 12.81 -6.99
CA GLY A 62 14.96 12.99 -7.46
C GLY A 62 13.97 13.40 -6.38
N ARG A 63 12.68 13.43 -6.75
CA ARG A 63 11.57 13.62 -5.79
C ARG A 63 11.24 12.29 -5.14
N ASN A 64 10.82 12.34 -3.87
CA ASN A 64 10.25 11.17 -3.18
C ASN A 64 9.17 10.51 -4.04
N ALA A 65 9.34 9.24 -4.34
CA ALA A 65 8.35 8.47 -5.08
C ALA A 65 7.18 8.12 -4.15
N VAL A 66 5.98 7.99 -4.73
CA VAL A 66 4.88 7.32 -4.02
C VAL A 66 5.33 5.88 -3.73
N PRO A 67 5.05 5.34 -2.54
CA PRO A 67 5.45 3.98 -2.18
C PRO A 67 5.07 2.95 -3.25
N PRO A 68 6.02 2.18 -3.81
CA PRO A 68 5.76 1.26 -4.91
C PRO A 68 4.77 0.15 -4.56
N ILE A 69 4.75 -0.33 -3.31
CA ILE A 69 3.71 -1.28 -2.84
C ILE A 69 2.32 -0.70 -3.04
N ARG A 70 2.11 0.59 -2.76
CA ARG A 70 0.81 1.25 -2.94
C ARG A 70 0.43 1.29 -4.42
N MET A 71 1.37 1.66 -5.29
CA MET A 71 1.13 1.71 -6.73
C MET A 71 0.79 0.32 -7.29
N PHE A 72 1.51 -0.71 -6.86
CA PHE A 72 1.24 -2.09 -7.23
C PHE A 72 -0.15 -2.55 -6.79
N LYS A 73 -0.57 -2.23 -5.56
CA LYS A 73 -1.92 -2.55 -5.07
C LYS A 73 -3.02 -1.91 -5.91
N TYR A 74 -2.84 -0.66 -6.38
CA TYR A 74 -3.77 -0.04 -7.32
C TYR A 74 -3.84 -0.79 -8.65
N LEU A 75 -2.69 -1.13 -9.22
CA LEU A 75 -2.62 -1.89 -10.48
C LEU A 75 -3.26 -3.26 -10.35
N LEU A 76 -3.05 -3.95 -9.22
CA LEU A 76 -3.68 -5.24 -8.94
C LEU A 76 -5.22 -5.11 -8.89
N LEU A 77 -5.75 -4.08 -8.23
CA LEU A 77 -7.20 -3.85 -8.20
C LEU A 77 -7.77 -3.50 -9.56
N LYS A 78 -7.06 -2.69 -10.36
CA LYS A 78 -7.44 -2.43 -11.76
C LYS A 78 -7.55 -3.74 -12.54
N SER A 79 -6.58 -4.64 -12.38
CA SER A 79 -6.56 -5.92 -13.08
C SER A 79 -7.65 -6.90 -12.62
N ILE A 80 -7.95 -6.97 -11.32
CA ILE A 80 -8.95 -7.91 -10.78
C ILE A 80 -10.37 -7.49 -11.15
N TYR A 81 -10.65 -6.18 -11.16
CA TYR A 81 -12.00 -5.63 -11.32
C TYR A 81 -12.24 -4.93 -12.66
N ASP A 82 -11.26 -4.92 -13.58
CA ASP A 82 -11.31 -4.22 -14.87
C ASP A 82 -11.74 -2.75 -14.74
N LEU A 83 -11.10 -2.02 -13.82
CA LEU A 83 -11.45 -0.64 -13.46
C LEU A 83 -10.50 0.38 -14.10
N SER A 84 -11.05 1.55 -14.43
CA SER A 84 -10.24 2.71 -14.83
C SER A 84 -9.47 3.30 -13.63
N ASP A 85 -8.44 4.11 -13.89
CA ASP A 85 -7.69 4.79 -12.82
C ASP A 85 -8.59 5.66 -11.93
N VAL A 86 -9.54 6.36 -12.56
CA VAL A 86 -10.50 7.22 -11.85
C VAL A 86 -11.42 6.38 -10.96
N ASP A 87 -11.91 5.26 -11.47
CA ASP A 87 -12.84 4.40 -10.74
C ASP A 87 -12.18 3.71 -9.56
N VAL A 88 -10.92 3.25 -9.70
CA VAL A 88 -10.20 2.66 -8.57
C VAL A 88 -9.95 3.69 -7.47
N VAL A 89 -9.57 4.92 -7.85
CA VAL A 89 -9.36 6.01 -6.88
C VAL A 89 -10.67 6.34 -6.17
N GLU A 90 -11.77 6.47 -6.90
CA GLU A 90 -13.07 6.81 -6.32
C GLU A 90 -13.58 5.69 -5.42
N ARG A 91 -13.53 4.44 -5.88
CA ARG A 91 -13.99 3.28 -5.10
C ARG A 91 -13.17 3.07 -3.83
N SER A 92 -11.86 3.36 -3.87
CA SER A 92 -10.99 3.31 -2.68
C SER A 92 -11.42 4.28 -1.56
N LYS A 93 -12.19 5.32 -1.87
CA LYS A 93 -12.68 6.28 -0.87
C LYS A 93 -13.82 5.73 -0.01
N TYR A 94 -14.61 4.78 -0.51
CA TYR A 94 -15.82 4.32 0.20
C TYR A 94 -15.89 2.80 0.38
N ASP A 95 -15.30 2.01 -0.52
CA ASP A 95 -15.36 0.55 -0.43
C ASP A 95 -14.52 0.04 0.76
N MET A 96 -15.20 -0.62 1.70
CA MET A 96 -14.58 -1.13 2.93
C MET A 96 -13.51 -2.19 2.64
N SER A 97 -13.74 -3.07 1.65
CA SER A 97 -12.77 -4.11 1.29
C SER A 97 -11.50 -3.52 0.68
N PHE A 98 -11.64 -2.47 -0.13
CA PHE A 98 -10.51 -1.74 -0.71
C PHE A 98 -9.75 -1.00 0.40
N LYS A 99 -10.46 -0.30 1.29
CA LYS A 99 -9.86 0.35 2.46
C LYS A 99 -9.08 -0.63 3.32
N TYR A 100 -9.62 -1.82 3.58
CA TYR A 100 -8.92 -2.84 4.35
C TYR A 100 -7.67 -3.34 3.63
N PHE A 101 -7.76 -3.60 2.32
CA PHE A 101 -6.62 -4.00 1.49
C PHE A 101 -5.48 -2.95 1.50
N PHE A 102 -5.85 -1.67 1.49
CA PHE A 102 -4.94 -0.53 1.61
C PHE A 102 -4.67 -0.08 3.04
N TRP A 103 -5.21 -0.76 4.07
CA TRP A 103 -5.26 -0.28 5.45
C TRP A 103 -3.92 0.20 5.97
N THR A 104 -2.85 -0.45 5.54
CA THR A 104 -1.46 -0.06 5.79
C THR A 104 -1.11 1.40 5.46
N TRP A 105 -1.96 2.15 4.74
CA TRP A 105 -1.69 3.45 4.14
C TRP A 105 -2.78 4.53 4.34
N LEU A 106 -3.83 4.26 5.10
CA LEU A 106 -5.07 5.07 5.07
C LEU A 106 -4.97 6.49 5.66
N GLN A 107 -3.84 6.89 6.24
CA GLN A 107 -3.67 8.25 6.79
C GLN A 107 -3.12 9.30 5.81
N LYS A 108 -2.61 8.89 4.63
CA LYS A 108 -2.04 9.83 3.62
C LYS A 108 -2.91 10.02 2.37
N MET A 109 -4.20 9.67 2.40
CA MET A 109 -5.15 10.04 1.33
C MET A 109 -5.61 11.49 1.43
N LYS A 110 -4.68 12.44 1.62
CA LYS A 110 -4.90 13.82 1.20
C LYS A 110 -4.36 13.90 -0.23
N LEU A 111 -5.27 13.88 -1.20
CA LEU A 111 -4.98 14.50 -2.51
C LEU A 111 -4.89 16.01 -2.30
#